data_AF-D3FFH4-F1
#
_entry.id   AF-D3FFH4-F1
#
_cell.length_a   1.000
_cell.length_b   1.000
_cell.length_c   1.000
_cell.angle_alpha   90.00
_cell.angle_beta   90.00
_cell.angle_gamma   90.00
#
_symmetry.space_group_name_H-M   'P 1'
#
loop_
_entity.id
_entity.type
_entity.pdbx_description
1 polymer ?
#
loop_
_entity_poly.entity_id
_entity_poly.type
_entity_poly.pdbx_seq_one_letter_code
_entity_poly.pdbx_strand_id
1 'polypeptide(L)'
;MRQLARIAIDDSRYDDRLWKLLEETGLDRDDFEGLDYFSLLPFFVLAGASVRSHVHLHGDHSHFEAVTLEIPEELEEAFFGVLPDLLDQLVED
;
A
#
# COMPACT_ATOMS: atom_id res chain seq x y z
N MET A 1 -6.71 14.41 4.36
CA MET A 1 -6.41 13.04 3.87
C MET A 1 -5.01 13.09 3.33
N ARG A 2 -4.11 12.28 3.89
CA ARG A 2 -2.72 12.17 3.45
C ARG A 2 -2.57 10.93 2.58
N GLN A 3 -1.93 11.07 1.43
CA GLN A 3 -1.58 9.93 0.59
C GLN A 3 -0.26 9.33 1.09
N LEU A 4 -0.26 8.03 1.40
CA LEU A 4 0.93 7.30 1.83
C LEU A 4 1.59 6.51 0.71
N ALA A 5 0.83 6.10 -0.31
CA ALA A 5 1.41 5.44 -1.46
C ALA A 5 0.56 5.65 -2.72
N ARG A 6 1.22 5.53 -3.86
CA ARG A 6 0.62 5.21 -5.15
C ARG A 6 1.35 3.98 -5.67
N ILE A 7 0.67 2.84 -5.72
CA ILE A 7 1.23 1.59 -6.23
C ILE A 7 0.75 1.43 -7.67
N ALA A 8 1.69 1.41 -8.61
CA ALA A 8 1.42 1.35 -10.04
C ALA A 8 2.46 0.47 -10.71
N ILE A 9 2.10 -0.09 -11.87
CA ILE A 9 3.02 -0.93 -12.66
C ILE A 9 4.29 -0.12 -12.97
N ASP A 10 5.43 -0.57 -12.45
CA ASP A 10 6.78 -0.02 -12.66
C ASP A 10 7.06 1.42 -12.14
N ASP A 11 6.08 2.13 -11.53
CA ASP A 11 6.24 3.49 -10.96
C ASP A 11 5.44 3.66 -9.67
N SER A 12 5.73 2.81 -8.68
CA SER A 12 5.19 2.98 -7.34
C SER A 12 5.94 4.05 -6.57
N ARG A 13 5.20 4.83 -5.77
CA ARG A 13 5.73 5.90 -4.92
C ARG A 13 5.16 5.78 -3.54
N TYR A 14 6.02 5.98 -2.54
CA TYR A 14 5.68 5.83 -1.14
C TYR A 14 6.05 7.08 -0.38
N ASP A 15 5.31 7.34 0.68
CA ASP A 15 5.74 8.21 1.77
C ASP A 15 7.00 7.62 2.42
N ASP A 16 7.97 8.47 2.77
CA ASP A 16 9.27 8.04 3.28
C ASP A 16 9.17 7.16 4.54
N ARG A 17 8.20 7.44 5.42
CA ARG A 17 7.99 6.68 6.66
C ARG A 17 7.41 5.31 6.37
N LEU A 18 6.45 5.23 5.44
CA LEU A 18 5.88 3.96 5.00
C LEU A 18 6.93 3.12 4.26
N TRP A 19 7.68 3.74 3.35
CA TRP A 19 8.76 3.06 2.62
C TRP A 19 9.77 2.43 3.58
N LYS A 20 10.27 3.21 4.55
CA LYS A 20 11.23 2.73 5.53
C LYS A 20 10.68 1.55 6.36
N LEU A 21 9.43 1.65 6.81
CA LEU A 21 8.78 0.58 7.57
C LEU A 21 8.72 -0.71 6.75
N LEU A 22 8.29 -0.64 5.48
CA LEU A 22 8.17 -1.81 4.62
C LEU A 22 9.52 -2.49 4.37
N GLU A 23 10.57 -1.72 4.07
CA GLU A 23 11.92 -2.26 3.88
C GLU A 23 12.48 -2.93 5.15
N GLU A 24 12.12 -2.43 6.33
CA GLU A 24 12.53 -3.02 7.61
C GLU A 24 11.86 -4.37 7.90
N THR A 25 10.72 -4.68 7.27
CA THR A 25 10.04 -5.98 7.44
C THR A 25 10.74 -7.13 6.73
N GLY A 26 11.50 -6.85 5.67
CA GLY A 26 12.11 -7.87 4.82
C GLY A 26 11.11 -8.72 4.01
N LEU A 27 9.83 -8.33 3.96
CA LEU A 27 8.82 -8.96 3.12
C LEU A 27 9.15 -8.78 1.64
N ASP A 28 8.75 -9.76 0.81
CA ASP A 28 8.95 -9.65 -0.62
C ASP A 28 8.13 -8.48 -1.18
N ARG A 29 8.81 -7.62 -1.95
CA ARG A 29 8.22 -6.45 -2.60
C ARG A 29 7.44 -6.86 -3.85
N ASP A 30 7.89 -7.88 -4.56
CA ASP A 30 7.49 -8.17 -5.94
C ASP A 30 6.53 -9.39 -6.05
N ASP A 31 5.64 -9.57 -5.07
CA ASP A 31 4.62 -10.64 -5.08
C ASP A 31 3.72 -10.62 -6.33
N PHE A 32 3.56 -9.44 -6.94
CA PHE A 32 2.85 -9.23 -8.19
C PHE A 32 3.76 -8.51 -9.17
N GLU A 33 3.83 -8.99 -10.41
CA GLU A 33 4.72 -8.43 -11.44
C GLU A 33 4.46 -6.92 -11.64
N GLY A 34 5.44 -6.11 -11.23
CA GLY A 34 5.42 -4.65 -11.33
C GLY A 34 4.59 -3.92 -10.26
N LEU A 35 3.99 -4.61 -9.28
CA LEU A 35 3.14 -4.01 -8.25
C LEU A 35 3.70 -4.23 -6.84
N ASP A 36 4.62 -3.34 -6.48
CA ASP A 36 5.29 -3.28 -5.18
C ASP A 36 4.32 -3.39 -3.99
N TYR A 37 4.56 -4.35 -3.10
CA TYR A 37 3.83 -4.56 -1.84
C TYR A 37 2.30 -4.64 -2.00
N PHE A 38 1.81 -5.00 -3.19
CA PHE A 38 0.38 -4.98 -3.50
C PHE A 38 -0.40 -6.05 -2.73
N SER A 39 0.26 -7.15 -2.36
CA SER A 39 -0.28 -8.18 -1.45
C SER A 39 -0.62 -7.62 -0.07
N LEU A 40 0.00 -6.52 0.35
CA LEU A 40 -0.17 -5.91 1.67
C LEU A 40 -1.36 -4.95 1.76
N LEU A 41 -2.08 -4.70 0.66
CA LEU A 41 -3.27 -3.82 0.66
C LEU A 41 -4.28 -4.12 1.79
N PRO A 42 -4.63 -5.38 2.09
CA PRO A 42 -5.53 -5.69 3.20
C PRO A 42 -5.00 -5.21 4.56
N PHE A 43 -3.69 -5.30 4.80
CA PHE A 43 -3.05 -4.89 6.05
C PHE A 43 -3.07 -3.37 6.21
N PHE A 44 -2.84 -2.62 5.13
CA PHE A 44 -3.00 -1.17 5.16
C PHE A 44 -4.44 -0.76 5.50
N VAL A 45 -5.44 -1.46 4.95
CA VAL A 45 -6.86 -1.21 5.26
C VAL A 45 -7.17 -1.50 6.73
N LEU A 46 -6.69 -2.62 7.26
CA LEU A 46 -6.86 -2.97 8.67
C LEU A 46 -6.17 -1.97 9.61
N ALA A 47 -5.05 -1.39 9.20
CA ALA A 47 -4.37 -0.31 9.92
C ALA A 47 -5.08 1.06 9.79
N GLY A 48 -6.16 1.16 9.01
CA GLY A 48 -7.00 2.37 8.89
C GLY A 48 -6.83 3.16 7.59
N ALA A 49 -6.09 2.64 6.60
CA ALA A 49 -6.02 3.26 5.29
C ALA A 49 -7.27 2.98 4.44
N SER A 50 -7.57 3.91 3.56
CA SER A 50 -8.48 3.74 2.44
C SER A 50 -7.67 3.44 1.18
N VAL A 51 -8.17 2.51 0.37
CA VAL A 51 -7.61 2.17 -0.94
C VAL A 51 -8.52 2.76 -2.01
N ARG A 52 -7.95 3.53 -2.93
CA ARG A 52 -8.66 3.99 -4.13
C ARG A 52 -7.99 3.40 -5.37
N SER A 53 -8.77 2.70 -6.19
CA SER A 53 -8.31 2.23 -7.50
C SER A 53 -8.44 3.32 -8.55
N HIS A 54 -7.44 3.38 -9.43
CA HIS A 54 -7.42 4.21 -10.62
C HIS A 54 -7.50 3.28 -11.82
N VAL A 55 -8.65 3.30 -12.50
CA VAL A 55 -8.93 2.49 -13.67
C VAL A 55 -9.36 3.43 -14.78
N HIS A 56 -8.69 3.38 -15.91
CA HIS A 56 -9.05 4.14 -17.09
C HIS A 56 -9.81 3.27 -18.08
N LEU A 57 -10.90 3.84 -18.63
CA LEU A 57 -11.71 3.21 -19.67
C LEU A 57 -11.34 3.82 -21.02
N HIS A 58 -10.95 2.97 -21.97
CA HIS A 58 -10.73 3.36 -23.36
C HIS A 58 -11.58 2.49 -24.28
N GLY A 59 -12.69 3.07 -24.78
CA GLY A 59 -13.69 2.33 -25.55
C GLY A 59 -14.33 1.23 -24.70
N ASP A 60 -14.17 -0.03 -25.12
CA ASP A 60 -14.73 -1.21 -24.45
C ASP A 60 -13.72 -1.91 -23.51
N HIS A 61 -12.52 -1.35 -23.34
CA HIS A 61 -11.45 -1.91 -22.51
C HIS A 61 -11.22 -1.09 -21.24
N SER A 62 -11.02 -1.77 -20.11
CA SER A 62 -10.55 -1.18 -18.85
C SER A 62 -9.07 -1.51 -18.64
N HIS A 63 -8.30 -0.49 -18.26
CA HIS A 63 -6.90 -0.63 -17.87
C HIS A 63 -6.76 -0.20 -16.41
N PHE A 64 -6.26 -1.11 -15.58
CA PHE A 64 -5.81 -0.77 -14.24
C PHE A 64 -4.54 0.09 -14.34
N GLU A 65 -4.51 1.23 -13.67
CA GLU A 65 -3.35 2.12 -13.68
C GLU A 65 -2.60 2.10 -12.34
N ALA A 66 -3.33 2.20 -11.23
CA ALA A 66 -2.75 2.28 -9.91
C ALA A 66 -3.78 2.02 -8.81
N VAL A 67 -3.27 1.83 -7.59
CA VAL A 67 -4.01 2.12 -6.36
C VAL A 67 -3.31 3.23 -5.59
N THR A 68 -4.09 4.06 -4.91
CA THR A 68 -3.56 5.01 -3.92
C THR A 68 -4.01 4.62 -2.53
N LEU A 69 -3.07 4.68 -1.59
CA LEU A 69 -3.31 4.52 -0.17
C LEU A 69 -3.46 5.90 0.45
N GLU A 70 -4.62 6.16 1.06
CA GLU A 70 -4.94 7.43 1.71
C GLU A 70 -5.36 7.17 3.16
N ILE A 71 -4.91 8.02 4.08
CA ILE A 71 -5.33 7.98 5.49
C ILE A 71 -5.91 9.34 5.90
N PRO A 72 -6.89 9.37 6.83
CA PRO A 72 -7.19 10.58 7.59
C PRO A 72 -5.95 11.00 8.38
N GLU A 73 -5.66 12.31 8.43
CA GLU A 73 -4.44 12.83 9.05
C GLU A 73 -4.40 12.55 10.56
N GLU A 74 -5.57 12.59 11.20
CA GLU A 74 -5.77 12.27 12.61
C GLU A 74 -5.50 10.79 12.95
N LEU A 75 -5.47 9.91 11.95
CA LEU A 75 -5.20 8.47 12.13
C LEU A 75 -3.74 8.10 11.81
N GLU A 76 -2.89 9.04 11.39
CA GLU A 76 -1.54 8.73 10.93
C GLU A 76 -0.70 7.98 11.97
N GLU A 77 -0.63 8.49 13.21
CA GLU A 77 0.16 7.83 14.25
C GLU A 77 -0.43 6.48 14.65
N ALA A 78 -1.77 6.34 14.61
CA ALA A 78 -2.41 5.05 14.87
C ALA A 78 -2.10 4.03 13.78
N PHE A 79 -2.13 4.45 12.51
CA PHE A 79 -1.76 3.61 11.36
C PHE A 79 -0.32 3.10 11.51
N PHE A 80 0.63 3.99 11.76
CA PHE A 80 2.04 3.60 11.92
C PHE A 80 2.33 2.84 13.22
N GLY A 81 1.45 2.93 14.22
CA GLY A 81 1.54 2.12 15.43
C GLY A 81 1.00 0.70 15.24
N VAL A 82 -0.05 0.52 14.44
CA VAL A 82 -0.74 -0.77 14.24
C VAL A 82 -0.15 -1.59 13.11
N LEU A 83 0.30 -0.94 12.03
CA LEU A 83 0.77 -1.64 10.83
C LEU A 83 1.93 -2.62 11.11
N PRO A 84 2.98 -2.28 11.89
CA PRO A 84 4.05 -3.22 12.20
C PRO A 84 3.54 -4.52 12.84
N ASP A 85 2.69 -4.40 13.87
CA ASP A 85 2.10 -5.55 14.57
C ASP A 85 1.26 -6.45 13.64
N LEU A 86 0.66 -5.86 12.61
CA LEU A 86 -0.09 -6.60 11.59
C LEU A 86 0.84 -7.33 10.60
N LEU A 87 1.96 -6.72 10.22
CA LEU A 87 2.92 -7.30 9.28
C LEU A 87 3.80 -8.37 9.93
N ASP A 88 4.13 -8.25 11.22
CA ASP A 88 4.90 -9.27 11.95
C ASP A 88 4.22 -10.65 11.91
N GLN A 89 2.88 -10.69 11.83
CA GLN A 89 2.10 -11.92 11.68
C GLN A 89 2.35 -12.66 10.36
N LEU A 90 2.93 -12.00 9.36
CA LEU A 90 3.30 -12.61 8.07
C LEU A 90 4.71 -13.21 8.08
N VAL A 91 5.56 -12.80 9.03
CA VAL A 91 6.98 -13.18 9.09
C VAL A 91 7.20 -14.42 9.97
N GLU A 92 6.21 -14.80 10.81
CA GLU A 92 6.32 -15.94 11.73
C GLU A 92 6.13 -17.35 11.10
N ASP A 93 6.07 -17.50 9.77
CA ASP A 93 5.93 -18.80 9.06
C ASP A 93 7.24 -19.32 8.43
#